data_AF-A0A0B2PWX9-F1
#
_entry.id   AF-A0A0B2PWX9-F1
#
_cell.length_a   1.000
_cell.length_b   1.000
_cell.length_c   1.000
_cell.angle_alpha   90.00
_cell.angle_beta   90.00
_cell.angle_gamma   90.00
#
_symmetry.space_group_name_H-M   'P 1'
#
loop_
_entity.id
_entity.type
_entity.pdbx_description
1 polymer ?
#
loop_
_entity_poly.entity_id
_entity_poly.type
_entity_poly.pdbx_seq_one_letter_code
_entity_poly.pdbx_strand_id
1 'polypeptide(L)' 'MTHLLVEPTHMELAEPSIRDAFESCIEQGVHHIIVCPFILFPGRHWSQDIPSLSAEVVKEHPDVSYNVTAPVGLHELFVV' A
#
# COMPACT_ATOMS: atom_id res chain seq x y z
N MET A 1 16.08 0.94 -18.24
CA MET A 1 14.99 1.75 -17.64
C MET A 1 14.52 1.00 -16.42
N THR A 2 14.62 1.59 -15.24
CA THR A 2 14.02 1.04 -14.02
C THR A 2 12.53 1.33 -14.09
N HIS A 3 11.72 0.29 -14.33
CA HIS A 3 10.27 0.40 -14.30
C HIS A 3 9.80 0.24 -12.85
N LEU A 4 8.79 1.02 -12.46
CA LEU A 4 8.10 0.80 -11.19
C LEU A 4 7.17 -0.40 -11.36
N LEU A 5 7.30 -1.39 -10.48
CA LEU A 5 6.30 -2.44 -10.32
C LEU A 5 5.11 -1.85 -9.56
N VAL A 6 3.89 -2.09 -10.05
CA VAL A 6 2.66 -1.57 -9.46
C VAL A 6 1.68 -2.72 -9.33
N GLU A 7 1.26 -3.00 -8.10
CA GLU A 7 0.25 -4.01 -7.78
C GLU A 7 -1.01 -3.31 -7.24
N PRO A 8 -2.20 -3.57 -7.81
CA PRO A 8 -3.47 -3.12 -7.23
C PRO A 8 -3.77 -3.92 -5.96
N THR A 9 -4.52 -3.34 -5.02
CA THR A 9 -4.92 -4.03 -3.80
C THR A 9 -6.16 -3.41 -3.17
N HIS A 10 -6.88 -4.20 -2.38
CA HIS A 10 -8.00 -3.78 -1.57
C HIS A 10 -7.72 -4.10 -0.10
N MET A 11 -8.12 -3.18 0.79
CA MET A 11 -8.01 -3.40 2.22
C MET A 11 -9.08 -4.41 2.72
N GLU A 12 -10.27 -4.36 2.14
CA GLU A 12 -11.44 -5.18 2.50
C GLU A 12 -12.31 -5.45 1.27
N LEU A 13 -13.23 -6.41 1.39
CA LEU A 13 -14.36 -6.70 0.48
C LEU A 13 -14.02 -7.16 -0.95
N ALA A 14 -12.76 -7.12 -1.36
CA ALA A 14 -12.32 -7.55 -2.68
C ALA A 14 -10.87 -8.07 -2.63
N GLU A 15 -10.51 -8.82 -3.66
CA GLU A 15 -9.16 -9.29 -3.90
C GLU A 15 -8.50 -8.46 -5.03
N PRO A 16 -7.17 -8.38 -5.08
CA PRO A 16 -6.20 -8.95 -4.12
C PRO A 16 -6.14 -8.16 -2.81
N SER A 17 -5.81 -8.83 -1.70
CA SER A 17 -5.60 -8.20 -0.40
C SER A 17 -4.25 -7.44 -0.35
N ILE A 18 -4.04 -6.65 0.72
CA ILE A 18 -2.76 -5.94 0.93
C ILE A 18 -1.60 -6.94 1.03
N ARG A 19 -1.84 -8.09 1.67
CA ARG A 19 -0.83 -9.15 1.77
C ARG A 19 -0.48 -9.69 0.39
N ASP A 20 -1.47 -10.03 -0.43
CA ASP A 20 -1.21 -10.61 -1.75
C ASP A 20 -0.37 -9.68 -2.64
N ALA A 21 -0.66 -8.37 -2.60
CA ALA A 21 0.12 -7.38 -3.34
C ALA A 21 1.56 -7.23 -2.83
N PHE A 22 1.76 -7.27 -1.50
CA PHE A 22 3.11 -7.26 -0.92
C PHE A 22 3.89 -8.51 -1.32
N GLU A 23 3.32 -9.71 -1.15
CA GLU A 23 3.97 -10.97 -1.51
C GLU A 23 4.34 -10.99 -3.00
N SER A 24 3.44 -10.56 -3.89
CA SER A 24 3.73 -10.44 -5.33
C SER A 24 4.93 -9.52 -5.61
N CYS A 25 5.01 -8.37 -4.94
CA CYS A 25 6.15 -7.47 -5.08
C CYS A 25 7.46 -8.10 -4.59
N ILE A 26 7.42 -8.77 -3.44
CA ILE A 26 8.59 -9.39 -2.80
C ILE A 26 9.11 -10.56 -3.65
N GLU A 27 8.21 -11.41 -4.16
CA GLU A 27 8.54 -12.50 -5.09
C GLU A 27 9.22 -11.99 -6.38
N GLN A 28 8.91 -10.76 -6.80
CA GLN A 28 9.54 -10.08 -7.94
C GLN A 28 10.86 -9.36 -7.57
N GLY A 29 11.35 -9.51 -6.34
CA GLY A 29 12.61 -8.94 -5.87
C GLY A 29 12.54 -7.48 -5.43
N VAL A 30 11.36 -6.97 -5.09
CA VAL A 30 11.21 -5.62 -4.54
C VAL A 30 11.54 -5.62 -3.04
N HIS A 31 12.50 -4.78 -2.65
CA HIS A 31 12.89 -4.58 -1.24
C HIS A 31 12.34 -3.28 -0.62
N HIS A 32 11.66 -2.44 -1.42
CA HIS A 32 11.06 -1.19 -0.95
C HIS A 32 9.69 -0.96 -1.59
N ILE A 33 8.63 -0.95 -0.76
CA ILE A 33 7.24 -0.85 -1.22
C ILE A 33 6.63 0.47 -0.75
N ILE A 34 6.05 1.22 -1.68
CA ILE A 34 5.31 2.46 -1.37
C ILE A 34 3.82 2.16 -1.47
N VAL A 35 3.14 2.19 -0.34
CA VAL A 35 1.69 2.02 -0.28
C VAL A 35 1.03 3.37 -0.54
N CYS A 36 0.21 3.43 -1.59
CA CYS A 36 -0.51 4.62 -2.04
C CYS A 36 -2.02 4.47 -1.79
N PRO A 37 -2.56 4.91 -0.64
CA PRO A 37 -3.96 4.73 -0.31
C PRO A 37 -4.83 5.61 -1.21
N PHE A 38 -5.71 4.99 -1.99
CA PHE A 38 -6.72 5.69 -2.78
C PHE A 38 -7.92 6.10 -1.90
N ILE A 39 -7.66 7.03 -0.98
CA ILE A 39 -8.62 7.53 0.01
C ILE A 39 -8.67 9.07 -0.10
N LEU A 40 -9.87 9.65 -0.10
CA LEU A 40 -10.07 11.10 -0.22
C LEU A 40 -9.89 11.86 1.10
N PHE A 41 -10.26 11.27 2.22
CA PHE A 41 -10.24 11.95 3.52
C PHE A 41 -9.45 11.16 4.56
N PRO A 42 -8.64 11.83 5.41
CA PRO A 42 -7.99 11.17 6.53
C PRO A 42 -9.02 10.47 7.44
N GLY A 43 -8.68 9.27 7.90
CA GLY A 43 -9.54 8.46 8.76
C GLY A 43 -8.80 7.26 9.32
N ARG A 44 -9.53 6.38 10.01
CA ARG A 44 -8.97 5.18 10.67
C ARG A 44 -8.24 4.27 9.67
N HIS A 45 -8.83 4.04 8.49
CA HIS A 45 -8.24 3.19 7.46
C HIS A 45 -6.84 3.65 7.05
N TRP A 46 -6.66 4.95 6.85
CA TRP A 46 -5.35 5.51 6.51
C TRP A 46 -4.39 5.53 7.70
N SER A 47 -4.84 6.00 8.87
CA SER A 47 -3.95 6.27 10.01
C SER A 47 -3.59 5.04 10.84
N GLN A 48 -4.34 3.95 10.73
CA GLN A 48 -4.18 2.76 11.57
C GLN A 48 -4.24 1.47 10.76
N ASP A 49 -5.34 1.22 10.04
CA ASP A 49 -5.62 -0.12 9.50
C ASP A 49 -4.62 -0.50 8.39
N ILE A 50 -4.41 0.36 7.39
CA ILE A 50 -3.43 0.13 6.30
C ILE A 50 -1.99 0.01 6.83
N PRO A 51 -1.48 0.92 7.69
CA PRO A 51 -0.18 0.76 8.32
C PRO A 51 -0.02 -0.55 9.10
N SER A 52 -1.06 -0.97 9.85
CA SER A 52 -1.03 -2.21 10.62
C SER A 52 -0.96 -3.43 9.71
N LEU A 53 -1.81 -3.50 8.68
CA LEU A 53 -1.81 -4.61 7.72
C LEU A 53 -0.47 -4.72 6.98
N SER A 54 0.09 -3.58 6.57
CA SER A 54 1.40 -3.53 5.92
C SER A 54 2.53 -3.98 6.87
N ALA A 55 2.46 -3.57 8.15
CA ALA A 55 3.44 -3.97 9.17
C ALA A 55 3.42 -5.48 9.41
N GLU A 56 2.24 -6.11 9.45
CA GLU A 56 2.13 -7.56 9.68
C GLU A 56 2.83 -8.36 8.57
N VAL A 57 2.74 -7.93 7.31
CA VAL A 57 3.45 -8.61 6.21
C VAL A 57 4.96 -8.44 6.36
N VAL A 58 5.43 -7.21 6.59
CA VAL A 58 6.88 -6.92 6.68
C VAL A 58 7.56 -7.57 7.89
N LYS A 59 6.82 -7.90 8.97
CA LYS A 59 7.38 -8.71 10.07
C LYS A 59 7.93 -10.06 9.60
N GLU A 60 7.37 -10.63 8.54
CA GLU A 60 7.77 -11.90 7.96
C GLU A 60 8.93 -11.75 6.95
N HIS A 61 9.20 -10.51 6.50
CA HIS A 61 10.17 -10.17 5.45
C HIS A 61 11.10 -9.02 5.91
N PRO A 62 12.08 -9.29 6.80
CA PRO A 62 12.85 -8.24 7.48
C PRO A 62 13.80 -7.44 6.58
N ASP A 63 14.08 -7.91 5.37
CA ASP A 63 14.87 -7.20 4.34
C ASP A 63 14.01 -6.26 3.48
N VAL A 64 12.70 -6.30 3.64
CA VAL A 64 11.75 -5.44 2.95
C VAL A 64 11.40 -4.24 3.81
N SER A 65 11.40 -3.06 3.22
CA SER A 65 10.96 -1.82 3.86
C SER A 65 9.72 -1.29 3.17
N TYR A 66 8.93 -0.48 3.88
CA TYR A 66 7.74 0.11 3.31
C TYR A 66 7.43 1.50 3.85
N ASN A 67 6.68 2.27 3.06
CA ASN A 67 6.13 3.56 3.46
C ASN A 67 4.67 3.65 3.05
N VAL A 68 3.80 4.06 3.97
CA VAL A 68 2.42 4.45 3.66
C VAL A 68 2.40 5.95 3.42
N THR A 69 1.93 6.36 2.24
CA THR A 69 1.86 7.78 1.86
C THR A 69 0.66 8.49 2.50
N ALA A 70 0.60 9.81 2.37
CA ALA A 70 -0.59 10.57 2.68
C ALA A 70 -1.77 10.10 1.80
N PRO A 71 -3.04 10.23 2.26
CA PRO A 71 -4.18 9.98 1.40
C PRO A 71 -4.13 10.95 0.21
N VAL A 72 -4.75 10.55 -0.91
CA VAL A 72 -4.84 11.39 -2.12
C VAL A 72 -5.41 12.78 -1.80
N GLY A 73 -6.37 12.85 -0.88
CA GLY A 73 -6.88 14.11 -0.38
C GLY A 73 -7.77 14.85 -1.39
N LEU A 74 -8.05 16.11 -1.09
CA LEU A 74 -8.70 17.06 -1.99
C LEU A 74 -7.66 17.74 -2.90
N HIS A 75 -6.98 16.96 -3.74
CA HIS A 75 -6.08 17.52 -4.74
C HIS A 75 -6.87 18.32 -5.78
N GLU A 76 -6.34 19.42 -6.33
CA GLU A 76 -7.08 20.33 -7.23
C GLU A 76 -7.65 19.65 -8.49
N LEU A 77 -7.03 18.53 -8.91
CA LEU A 77 -7.48 17.71 -10.03
C LEU A 77 -8.62 16.73 -9.65
N PHE A 78 -8.85 16.50 -8.36
CA PHE A 78 -9.97 15.71 -7.84
C PHE A 78 -11.12 16.65 -7.49
N VAL A 79 -11.98 16.92 -8.48
CA VAL A 79 -13.22 17.68 -8.29
C VAL A 79 -14.30 16.70 -7.81
N VAL A 80 -14.66 16.78 -6.53
CA VAL A 80 -15.82 16.10 -5.93
C VAL A 80 -17.08 16.94 -6.02
#